data_AF-A0A2K3PHB1-F1
#
_entry.id   AF-A0A2K3PHB1-F1
#
_cell.length_a   1.000
_cell.length_b   1.000
_cell.length_c   1.000
_cell.angle_alpha   90.00
_cell.angle_beta   90.00
_cell.angle_gamma   90.00
#
_symmetry.space_group_name_H-M   'P 1'
#
loop_
_entity.id
_entity.type
_entity.pdbx_description
1 polymer ?
#
loop_
_entity_poly.entity_id
_entity_poly.type
_entity_poly.pdbx_seq_one_letter_code
_entity_poly.pdbx_strand_id
1 'polypeptide(L)'
;MDSATVVRAIQKQDFPRSHWGQAARRCARALSQDSQSRLSVRWIARDGNRAAHALARWALIEPNKLWTNEFPTCLIHHIQKDMEFVP
;
A
#
# COMPACT_ATOMS: atom_id res chain seq x y z
N MET A 1 5.55 1.79 2.82
CA MET A 1 5.36 0.32 2.89
C MET A 1 6.17 -0.23 4.06
N ASP A 2 5.70 -1.30 4.71
CA ASP A 2 6.38 -1.94 5.85
C ASP A 2 7.32 -3.10 5.46
N SER A 3 7.24 -3.59 4.23
CA SER A 3 8.17 -4.60 3.71
C SER A 3 9.45 -3.96 3.14
N ALA A 4 10.54 -4.03 3.91
CA ALA A 4 11.86 -3.55 3.49
C ALA A 4 12.38 -4.26 2.22
N THR A 5 12.08 -5.55 2.08
CA THR A 5 12.48 -6.34 0.92
C THR A 5 11.85 -5.82 -0.37
N VAL A 6 10.56 -5.51 -0.35
CA VAL A 6 9.85 -5.00 -1.53
C VAL A 6 10.30 -3.58 -1.88
N VAL A 7 10.43 -2.70 -0.88
CA VAL A 7 10.92 -1.33 -1.10
C VAL A 7 12.30 -1.33 -1.73
N ARG A 8 13.22 -2.15 -1.22
CA ARG A 8 14.58 -2.28 -1.74
C ARG A 8 14.61 -2.85 -3.15
N ALA A 9 13.76 -3.84 -3.45
CA ALA A 9 13.62 -4.38 -4.81
C ALA A 9 13.20 -3.29 -5.82
N ILE A 10 12.21 -2.47 -5.44
CA ILE A 10 11.75 -1.33 -6.26
C ILE A 10 12.85 -0.29 -6.46
N GLN A 11 13.53 0.11 -5.38
CA GLN A 11 14.58 1.13 -5.44
C GLN A 11 15.80 0.67 -6.25
N LYS A 12 16.19 -0.60 -6.12
CA LYS A 12 17.32 -1.18 -6.85
C LYS A 12 16.98 -1.68 -8.26
N GLN A 13 15.68 -1.69 -8.61
CA GLN A 13 15.19 -2.32 -9.84
C GLN A 13 15.58 -3.81 -9.96
N ASP A 14 15.74 -4.49 -8.82
CA ASP A 14 16.14 -5.89 -8.73
C ASP A 14 14.96 -6.73 -8.24
N PHE A 15 14.40 -7.53 -9.13
CA PHE A 15 13.14 -8.24 -8.91
C PHE A 15 13.32 -9.74 -9.06
N PRO A 16 12.96 -10.55 -8.05
CA PRO A 16 12.93 -12.00 -8.19
C PRO A 16 11.81 -12.43 -9.14
N ARG A 17 11.94 -13.62 -9.73
CA ARG A 17 10.91 -14.24 -10.60
C ARG A 17 9.73 -14.83 -9.81
N SER A 18 9.30 -14.16 -8.74
CA SER A 18 8.17 -14.53 -7.89
C SER A 18 6.95 -13.65 -8.19
N HIS A 19 5.76 -14.05 -7.73
CA HIS A 19 4.53 -13.26 -7.89
C HIS A 19 4.66 -11.85 -7.29
N TRP A 20 5.22 -11.73 -6.09
CA TRP A 20 5.45 -10.42 -5.48
C TRP A 20 6.53 -9.61 -6.23
N GLY A 21 7.54 -10.27 -6.82
CA GLY A 21 8.55 -9.62 -7.63
C GLY A 21 7.98 -9.02 -8.92
N GLN A 22 7.04 -9.73 -9.57
CA GLN A 22 6.29 -9.17 -10.70
C GLN A 22 5.44 -7.97 -10.30
N ALA A 23 4.77 -8.03 -9.14
CA ALA A 23 4.00 -6.91 -8.60
C ALA A 23 4.90 -5.70 -8.32
N ALA A 24 6.05 -5.92 -7.66
CA ALA A 24 7.04 -4.88 -7.38
C ALA A 24 7.57 -4.23 -8.67
N ARG A 25 7.81 -5.01 -9.73
CA ARG A 25 8.22 -4.50 -11.04
C ARG A 25 7.16 -3.61 -11.69
N ARG A 26 5.87 -3.94 -11.53
CA ARG A 26 4.76 -3.08 -12.01
C ARG A 26 4.72 -1.77 -11.23
N CYS A 27 4.89 -1.81 -9.91
CA CYS A 27 5.00 -0.60 -9.08
C CYS A 27 6.17 0.28 -9.51
N ALA A 28 7.35 -0.32 -9.71
CA ALA A 28 8.54 0.39 -10.19
C ALA A 28 8.29 1.08 -11.54
N ARG A 29 7.63 0.40 -12.48
CA ARG A 29 7.24 1.00 -13.76
C ARG A 29 6.31 2.20 -13.58
N ALA A 30 5.30 2.10 -12.72
CA ALA A 30 4.39 3.21 -12.45
C ALA A 30 5.12 4.43 -11.85
N LEU A 31 6.08 4.20 -10.95
CA LEU A 31 6.93 5.27 -10.40
C LEU A 31 7.82 5.89 -11.47
N SER A 32 8.38 5.10 -12.38
CA SER A 32 9.21 5.62 -13.48
C SER A 32 8.41 6.38 -14.55
N GLN A 33 7.12 6.07 -14.70
CA GLN A 33 6.21 6.76 -15.62
C GLN A 33 5.68 8.08 -15.04
N ASP A 34 5.87 8.32 -13.75
CA ASP A 34 5.52 9.59 -13.13
C ASP A 34 6.53 10.66 -13.52
N SER A 35 6.26 11.29 -14.67
CA SER A 35 7.07 12.37 -15.24
C SER A 35 7.28 13.55 -14.27
N GLN A 36 6.40 13.69 -13.28
CA GLN A 36 6.45 14.78 -12.31
C GLN A 36 7.20 14.41 -11.03
N SER A 37 7.68 13.18 -10.87
CA SER A 37 8.38 12.68 -9.67
C SER A 37 7.65 13.00 -8.35
N ARG A 38 6.32 13.00 -8.39
CA ARG A 38 5.42 13.22 -7.24
C ARG A 38 5.30 11.96 -6.41
N LEU A 39 5.55 10.80 -7.01
CA LEU A 39 5.51 9.51 -6.36
C LEU A 39 6.90 9.10 -5.88
N SER A 40 6.99 8.73 -4.61
CA SER A 40 8.19 8.12 -4.03
C SER A 40 7.82 6.93 -3.17
N VAL A 41 8.70 5.93 -3.12
CA VAL A 41 8.53 4.75 -2.27
C VAL A 41 9.56 4.76 -1.16
N ARG A 42 9.05 4.74 0.08
CA ARG A 42 9.85 4.70 1.30
C ARG A 42 9.43 3.52 2.17
N TRP A 43 10.44 2.95 2.83
CA TRP A 43 10.23 2.00 3.91
C TRP A 43 9.85 2.76 5.17
N ILE A 44 8.82 2.28 5.86
CA ILE A 44 8.33 2.81 7.13
C ILE A 44 8.08 1.60 8.02
N ALA A 45 8.41 1.69 9.31
CA ALA A 45 8.07 0.63 10.26
C ALA A 45 6.56 0.35 10.25
N ARG A 46 6.16 -0.89 10.58
CA ARG A 46 4.74 -1.29 10.60
C ARG A 46 3.88 -0.39 11.47
N ASP A 47 4.44 0.14 12.56
CA ASP A 47 3.74 1.09 13.42
C ASP A 47 3.34 2.39 12.71
N GLY A 48 4.16 2.85 11.77
CA GLY A 48 3.82 3.98 10.89
C GLY A 48 2.93 3.60 9.70
N ASN A 49 2.60 2.32 9.53
CA ASN A 49 1.78 1.78 8.44
C ASN A 49 0.59 0.95 8.97
N ARG A 50 0.12 1.25 10.19
CA ARG A 50 -0.93 0.49 10.89
C ARG A 50 -2.24 0.44 10.12
N ALA A 51 -2.63 1.54 9.49
CA ALA A 51 -3.84 1.63 8.66
C ALA A 51 -3.82 0.58 7.53
N ALA A 52 -2.78 0.61 6.70
CA ALA A 52 -2.62 -0.32 5.59
C ALA A 52 -2.46 -1.78 6.07
N HIS A 53 -1.78 -2.00 7.19
CA HIS A 53 -1.64 -3.32 7.78
C HIS A 53 -3.00 -3.89 8.22
N ALA A 54 -3.80 -3.09 8.93
CA ALA A 54 -5.13 -3.49 9.36
C ALA A 54 -6.07 -3.70 8.15
N LEU A 55 -5.99 -2.87 7.10
CA LEU A 55 -6.76 -3.04 5.87
C LEU A 55 -6.43 -4.36 5.17
N ALA A 56 -5.14 -4.68 5.07
CA ALA A 56 -4.70 -5.96 4.50
C ALA A 56 -5.21 -7.16 5.32
N ARG A 57 -5.23 -7.06 6.65
CA ARG A 57 -5.82 -8.11 7.51
C ARG A 57 -7.32 -8.27 7.30
N TRP A 58 -8.05 -7.16 7.13
CA TRP A 58 -9.49 -7.22 6.87
C TRP A 58 -9.83 -7.80 5.50
N ALA A 59 -9.05 -7.48 4.47
CA ALA A 59 -9.23 -8.07 3.15
C ALA A 59 -9.04 -9.60 3.13
N LEU A 60 -8.32 -10.17 4.09
CA LEU A 60 -8.24 -11.62 4.28
C LEU A 60 -9.51 -12.23 4.91
N ILE A 61 -10.21 -11.46 5.73
CA ILE A 61 -11.42 -11.91 6.45
C ILE A 61 -12.65 -11.80 5.54
N GLU A 62 -12.80 -10.68 4.84
CA GLU A 62 -13.95 -10.41 3.97
C GLU A 62 -13.49 -9.95 2.58
N PRO A 63 -13.07 -10.90 1.72
CA PRO A 63 -12.60 -10.56 0.38
C PRO A 63 -13.74 -10.07 -0.52
N ASN A 64 -13.43 -9.15 -1.44
CA ASN A 64 -14.35 -8.63 -2.49
C ASN A 64 -15.56 -7.82 -2.01
N LYS A 65 -15.57 -7.34 -0.77
CA LYS A 65 -16.60 -6.39 -0.31
C LYS A 65 -16.23 -4.96 -0.71
N LEU A 66 -17.18 -4.27 -1.30
CA LEU A 66 -17.05 -2.85 -1.63
C LEU A 66 -17.34 -2.03 -0.36
N TRP A 67 -16.32 -1.35 0.16
CA TRP A 67 -16.44 -0.52 1.36
C TRP A 67 -16.54 0.96 0.95
N THR A 68 -17.73 1.40 0.56
CA THR A 68 -17.98 2.83 0.30
C THR A 68 -18.29 3.59 1.58
N ASN A 69 -19.10 3.01 2.47
CA ASN A 69 -19.60 3.69 3.68
C ASN A 69 -19.44 2.87 4.98
N GLU A 70 -19.04 1.60 4.90
CA GLU A 70 -18.91 0.71 6.06
C GLU A 70 -17.46 0.29 6.27
N PHE A 71 -16.77 0.97 7.17
CA PHE A 71 -15.41 0.64 7.56
C PHE A 71 -15.40 -0.10 8.90
N PRO A 72 -14.59 -1.16 9.06
CA PRO A 72 -14.40 -1.80 10.35
C PRO A 72 -13.96 -0.78 11.41
N THR A 73 -14.51 -0.87 12.62
CA THR A 73 -14.26 0.11 13.70
C THR A 73 -12.78 0.27 14.03
N CYS A 74 -11.99 -0.79 13.92
CA CYS A 74 -10.53 -0.74 14.14
C CYS A 74 -9.75 -0.04 13.00
N LEU A 75 -10.40 0.29 11.89
CA LEU A 75 -9.84 1.03 10.77
C LEU A 75 -10.28 2.49 10.73
N ILE A 76 -11.48 2.79 11.23
CA ILE A 76 -12.07 4.15 11.25
C ILE A 76 -11.08 5.17 11.81
N HIS A 77 -10.48 4.90 12.97
CA HIS A 77 -9.52 5.83 13.60
C HIS A 77 -8.21 6.00 12.85
N HIS A 78 -7.88 5.09 11.94
CA HIS A 78 -6.66 5.15 11.14
C HIS A 78 -6.86 5.88 9.80
N ILE A 79 -8.08 5.85 9.25
CA ILE A 79 -8.42 6.43 7.93
C ILE A 79 -9.21 7.74 8.03
N GLN A 80 -9.68 8.12 9.22
CA GLN A 80 -10.49 9.32 9.45
C GLN A 80 -9.89 10.61 8.86
N LYS A 81 -8.56 10.75 8.89
CA LYS A 81 -7.86 11.90 8.27
C LYS A 81 -7.93 11.92 6.74
N ASP A 82 -8.06 10.76 6.10
CA ASP A 82 -8.15 10.63 4.64
C ASP A 82 -9.61 10.69 4.15
N MET A 83 -10.58 10.56 5.06
CA MET A 83 -12.02 10.62 4.77
C MET A 83 -12.62 12.03 4.75
N GLU A 84 -11.91 13.06 5.23
CA GLU A 84 -12.40 14.46 5.22
C GLU A 84 -12.59 15.05 3.80
N PHE A 85 -12.34 14.26 2.75
CA PHE A 85 -12.46 14.64 1.35
C PHE A 85 -13.27 13.62 0.53
N VAL A 86 -14.50 13.34 0.94
CA VAL A 86 -15.49 12.69 0.06
C VAL A 86 -16.71 13.61 -0.03
N PRO A 87 -16.89 14.37 -1.14
CA PRO A 87 -18.11 15.16 -1.37
C PRO A 87 -19.34 14.28 -1.62
#